data_AF-A0A914LPB7-F1
#
_entry.id   AF-A0A914LPB7-F1
#
_cell.length_a   1.000
_cell.length_b   1.000
_cell.length_c   1.000
_cell.angle_alpha   90.00
_cell.angle_beta   90.00
_cell.angle_gamma   90.00
#
_symmetry.space_group_name_H-M   'P 1'
#
loop_
_entity.id
_entity.type
_entity.pdbx_description
1 polymer ?
#
loop_
_entity_poly.entity_id
_entity_poly.type
_entity_poly.pdbx_seq_one_letter_code
_entity_poly.pdbx_strand_id
1 'polypeptide(L)'
;MADDINEDIDQDEEMDYSDDQDDREMLNRLKLDLVKKVVQCVMSCCTKRGYCRDGDIADVFTDRKERRLKDKVLKIVKEEFMNVFGMKLKRDDDSKRYYLYNGLGSNLAMDVSQWYDKRCGPLSKSLASEVRSLNSNSTNNNASDDEDQENEKLVENRDFKRWLLTSTLMFIFMSKRHQSKGNANEKGIDFLLIKEFLNKMFDKFNTEHLTDKQYMDIFGPSKSAEFISQGWLKCNIQFDQASGADDIFYHWGPRAETVVSKKEILEEFVRIYGGTINDWPNHAKAAGVRI
;
A
#
# COMPACT_ATOMS: atom_id res chain seq x y z
N MET A 1 17.35 -79.94 37.06
CA MET A 1 17.66 -79.53 35.68
C MET A 1 16.45 -78.74 35.20
N ALA A 2 16.54 -77.43 35.37
CA ALA A 2 15.61 -76.37 35.01
C ALA A 2 16.35 -75.09 35.41
N ASP A 3 16.33 -73.96 34.73
CA ASP A 3 15.88 -73.59 33.39
C ASP A 3 16.66 -72.30 33.03
N ASP A 4 16.55 -71.93 31.78
CA ASP A 4 17.32 -70.95 31.03
C ASP A 4 17.29 -69.49 31.51
N ILE A 5 18.32 -68.81 31.01
CA ILE A 5 18.65 -67.40 30.97
C ILE A 5 17.55 -66.58 30.26
N ASN A 6 17.20 -65.41 30.80
CA ASN A 6 17.01 -64.18 30.01
C ASN A 6 16.86 -62.97 30.96
N GLU A 7 17.92 -62.16 31.03
CA GLU A 7 17.87 -60.80 31.58
C GLU A 7 17.40 -59.88 30.43
N ASP A 8 16.17 -59.38 30.55
CA ASP A 8 15.62 -58.36 29.66
C ASP A 8 16.35 -57.03 29.89
N ILE A 9 16.97 -56.54 28.83
CA ILE A 9 17.60 -55.22 28.73
C ILE A 9 16.49 -54.22 28.38
N ASP A 10 16.14 -53.37 29.34
CA ASP A 10 15.32 -52.18 29.10
C ASP A 10 16.09 -51.22 28.17
N GLN A 11 15.73 -51.21 26.89
CA GLN A 11 16.10 -50.14 25.97
C GLN A 11 15.02 -49.06 26.05
N ASP A 12 15.34 -47.98 26.77
CA ASP A 12 14.62 -46.72 26.67
C ASP A 12 14.80 -46.19 25.23
N GLU A 13 13.80 -46.42 24.37
CA GLU A 13 13.69 -45.75 23.08
C GLU A 13 13.42 -44.25 23.32
N GLU A 14 14.48 -43.44 23.21
CA GLU A 14 14.35 -41.99 23.00
C GLU A 14 13.57 -41.73 21.71
N MET A 15 12.29 -41.45 21.87
CA MET A 15 11.36 -41.09 20.80
C MET A 15 11.70 -39.67 20.30
N ASP A 16 12.26 -39.59 19.10
CA ASP A 16 12.72 -38.37 18.44
C ASP A 16 11.52 -37.49 18.00
N TYR A 17 11.29 -36.38 18.72
CA TYR A 17 10.24 -35.38 18.46
C TYR A 17 10.70 -34.27 17.49
N SER A 18 11.71 -34.50 16.65
CA SER A 18 12.28 -33.45 15.78
C SER A 18 11.43 -33.11 14.54
N ASP A 19 10.54 -34.00 14.08
CA ASP A 19 9.85 -33.86 12.78
C ASP A 19 8.70 -32.82 12.76
N ASP A 20 8.07 -32.55 13.92
CA ASP A 20 6.91 -31.64 14.01
C ASP A 20 7.29 -30.14 13.95
N GLN A 21 8.55 -29.81 14.20
CA GLN A 21 9.01 -28.42 14.27
C GLN A 21 9.37 -27.87 12.88
N ASP A 22 10.00 -28.70 12.05
CA ASP A 22 10.36 -28.36 10.67
C ASP A 22 9.12 -28.21 9.78
N ASP A 23 8.12 -29.08 9.97
CA ASP A 23 6.83 -28.99 9.27
C ASP A 23 6.06 -27.71 9.62
N ARG A 24 6.13 -27.27 10.88
CA ARG A 24 5.49 -26.02 11.33
C ARG A 24 6.19 -24.80 10.74
N GLU A 25 7.52 -24.80 10.69
CA GLU A 25 8.27 -23.70 10.09
C GLU A 25 8.06 -23.63 8.58
N MET A 26 8.07 -24.77 7.88
CA MET A 26 7.76 -24.85 6.45
C MET A 26 6.35 -24.32 6.16
N LEU A 27 5.35 -24.68 6.96
CA LEU A 27 3.97 -24.21 6.79
C LEU A 27 3.85 -22.69 7.01
N ASN A 28 4.62 -22.12 7.93
CA ASN A 28 4.66 -20.68 8.17
C ASN A 28 5.31 -19.92 7.00
N ARG A 29 6.40 -20.45 6.42
CA ARG A 29 7.03 -19.87 5.23
C ARG A 29 6.10 -19.90 4.02
N LEU A 30 5.44 -21.03 3.77
CA LEU A 30 4.45 -21.18 2.70
C LEU A 30 3.31 -20.16 2.85
N LYS A 31 2.81 -20.00 4.09
CA LYS A 31 1.75 -19.05 4.40
C LYS A 31 2.15 -17.60 4.12
N LEU A 32 3.37 -17.19 4.45
CA LEU A 32 3.87 -15.84 4.17
C LEU A 32 4.00 -15.57 2.66
N ASP A 33 4.47 -16.55 1.90
CA ASP A 33 4.57 -16.45 0.44
C ASP A 33 3.19 -16.30 -0.22
N LEU A 34 2.21 -17.11 0.23
CA LEU A 34 0.82 -17.00 -0.22
C LEU A 34 0.20 -15.64 0.11
N VAL A 35 0.48 -15.08 1.29
CA VAL A 35 0.01 -13.72 1.64
C VAL A 35 0.50 -12.70 0.63
N LYS A 36 1.80 -12.72 0.28
CA LYS A 36 2.38 -11.79 -0.70
C LYS A 36 1.72 -11.95 -2.07
N LYS A 37 1.60 -13.18 -2.56
CA LYS A 37 0.97 -13.48 -3.86
C LYS A 37 -0.49 -13.02 -3.91
N VAL A 38 -1.26 -13.25 -2.85
CA VAL A 38 -2.67 -12.81 -2.79
C VAL A 38 -2.76 -11.28 -2.73
N VAL A 39 -1.90 -10.60 -1.95
CA VAL A 39 -1.84 -9.13 -1.95
C VAL A 39 -1.54 -8.59 -3.34
N GLN A 40 -0.52 -9.12 -4.02
CA GLN A 40 -0.14 -8.72 -5.37
C GLN A 40 -1.27 -8.96 -6.37
N CYS A 41 -1.93 -10.12 -6.32
CA CYS A 41 -3.10 -10.43 -7.15
C CYS A 41 -4.24 -9.44 -6.91
N VAL A 42 -4.58 -9.17 -5.64
CA VAL A 42 -5.64 -8.21 -5.28
C VAL A 42 -5.29 -6.80 -5.72
N MET A 43 -4.05 -6.35 -5.52
CA MET A 43 -3.56 -5.06 -5.99
C MET A 43 -3.67 -4.97 -7.51
N SER A 44 -3.04 -5.88 -8.25
CA SER A 44 -3.07 -5.84 -9.73
C SER A 44 -4.50 -5.88 -10.27
N CYS A 45 -5.38 -6.74 -9.74
CA CYS A 45 -6.76 -6.83 -10.18
C CYS A 45 -7.58 -5.57 -9.85
N CYS A 46 -7.51 -5.09 -8.61
CA CYS A 46 -8.23 -3.87 -8.21
C CYS A 46 -7.71 -2.66 -8.96
N THR A 47 -6.41 -2.60 -9.26
CA THR A 47 -5.84 -1.49 -10.01
C THR A 47 -6.25 -1.54 -11.49
N LYS A 48 -6.29 -2.71 -12.12
CA LYS A 48 -6.72 -2.86 -13.53
C LYS A 48 -8.24 -2.73 -13.74
N ARG A 49 -9.04 -3.28 -12.82
CA ARG A 49 -10.50 -3.51 -13.02
C ARG A 49 -11.38 -2.80 -12.00
N GLY A 50 -10.81 -2.22 -10.94
CA GLY A 50 -11.54 -1.71 -9.79
C GLY A 50 -12.01 -2.79 -8.81
N TYR A 51 -11.78 -4.07 -9.10
CA TYR A 51 -12.14 -5.21 -8.24
C TYR A 51 -11.29 -6.45 -8.56
N CYS A 52 -11.23 -7.38 -7.62
CA CYS A 52 -10.60 -8.69 -7.76
C CYS A 52 -11.68 -9.79 -7.66
N ARG A 53 -11.72 -10.78 -8.56
CA ARG A 53 -12.71 -11.86 -8.47
C ARG A 53 -12.24 -12.91 -7.47
N ASP A 54 -13.19 -13.60 -6.83
CA ASP A 54 -12.86 -14.74 -5.96
C ASP A 54 -12.13 -15.86 -6.72
N GLY A 55 -12.39 -15.99 -8.03
CA GLY A 55 -11.62 -16.87 -8.93
C GLY A 55 -10.17 -16.44 -9.07
N ASP A 56 -9.90 -15.14 -9.29
CA ASP A 56 -8.53 -14.61 -9.43
C ASP A 56 -7.71 -14.88 -8.15
N ILE A 57 -8.35 -14.82 -6.97
CA ILE A 57 -7.72 -15.18 -5.69
C ILE A 57 -7.57 -16.69 -5.56
N ALA A 58 -8.57 -17.48 -5.98
CA ALA A 58 -8.51 -18.94 -5.90
C ALA A 58 -7.38 -19.52 -6.76
N ASP A 59 -7.10 -18.91 -7.90
CA ASP A 59 -6.03 -19.32 -8.83
C ASP A 59 -4.62 -19.14 -8.22
N VAL A 60 -4.48 -18.31 -7.18
CA VAL A 60 -3.23 -18.19 -6.41
C VAL A 60 -2.94 -19.44 -5.58
N PHE A 61 -3.97 -20.23 -5.22
CA PHE A 61 -3.84 -21.44 -4.41
C PHE A 61 -3.85 -22.68 -5.31
N THR A 62 -2.67 -23.04 -5.82
CA THR A 62 -2.52 -24.12 -6.81
C THR A 62 -2.74 -25.48 -6.15
N ASP A 63 -2.26 -25.66 -4.92
CA ASP A 63 -2.23 -26.96 -4.26
C ASP A 63 -3.34 -27.17 -3.21
N ARG A 64 -3.68 -28.44 -2.96
CA ARG A 64 -4.70 -28.82 -1.96
C ARG A 64 -4.33 -28.33 -0.55
N LYS A 65 -3.04 -28.34 -0.20
CA LYS A 65 -2.55 -27.84 1.09
C LYS A 65 -2.75 -26.33 1.20
N GLU A 66 -2.43 -25.57 0.16
CA GLU A 66 -2.61 -24.12 0.10
C GLU A 66 -4.08 -23.71 0.18
N ARG A 67 -4.96 -24.42 -0.55
CA ARG A 67 -6.41 -24.14 -0.50
C ARG A 67 -7.01 -24.26 0.90
N ARG A 68 -6.49 -25.15 1.74
CA ARG A 68 -6.89 -25.25 3.16
C ARG A 68 -6.44 -24.05 4.00
N LEU A 69 -5.43 -23.32 3.54
CA LEU A 69 -4.93 -22.11 4.18
C LEU A 69 -5.64 -20.84 3.68
N LYS A 70 -6.48 -20.91 2.64
CA LYS A 70 -7.10 -19.74 1.99
C LYS A 70 -7.71 -18.76 2.98
N ASP A 71 -8.55 -19.22 3.91
CA ASP A 71 -9.21 -18.34 4.87
C ASP A 71 -8.24 -17.70 5.86
N LYS A 72 -7.22 -18.45 6.31
CA LYS A 72 -6.18 -17.94 7.21
C LYS A 72 -5.30 -16.92 6.50
N VAL A 73 -4.93 -17.18 5.25
CA VAL A 73 -4.17 -16.26 4.39
C VAL A 73 -4.99 -15.01 4.14
N LEU A 74 -6.26 -15.12 3.74
CA LEU A 74 -7.14 -13.98 3.48
C LEU A 74 -7.38 -13.12 4.72
N LYS A 75 -7.44 -13.71 5.91
CA LYS A 75 -7.51 -12.95 7.16
C LYS A 75 -6.26 -12.06 7.32
N ILE A 76 -5.08 -12.62 7.11
CA ILE A 76 -3.82 -11.86 7.23
C ILE A 76 -3.68 -10.85 6.10
N VAL A 77 -4.07 -11.19 4.88
CA VAL A 77 -4.08 -10.26 3.75
C VAL A 77 -4.94 -9.03 4.08
N LYS A 78 -6.12 -9.21 4.68
CA LYS A 78 -6.96 -8.09 5.13
C LYS A 78 -6.26 -7.24 6.19
N GLU A 79 -5.56 -7.87 7.13
CA GLU A 79 -4.76 -7.19 8.15
C GLU A 79 -3.58 -6.43 7.52
N GLU A 80 -2.83 -7.03 6.60
CA GLU A 80 -1.71 -6.39 5.87
C GLU A 80 -2.18 -5.22 4.99
N PHE A 81 -3.30 -5.37 4.28
CA PHE A 81 -3.91 -4.26 3.55
C PHE A 81 -4.18 -3.08 4.48
N MET A 82 -4.68 -3.35 5.68
CA MET A 82 -4.99 -2.31 6.64
C MET A 82 -3.73 -1.74 7.33
N ASN A 83 -2.79 -2.60 7.70
CA ASN A 83 -1.61 -2.28 8.51
C ASN A 83 -0.45 -1.74 7.70
N VAL A 84 -0.48 -1.87 6.39
CA VAL A 84 0.61 -1.36 5.56
C VAL A 84 0.08 -0.38 4.55
N PHE A 85 -1.01 -0.72 3.86
CA PHE A 85 -1.58 0.18 2.87
C PHE A 85 -2.64 1.12 3.44
N GLY A 86 -3.13 0.91 4.67
CA GLY A 86 -4.28 1.68 5.17
C GLY A 86 -5.56 1.43 4.35
N MET A 87 -5.69 0.24 3.73
CA MET A 87 -6.81 -0.15 2.89
C MET A 87 -7.63 -1.27 3.53
N LYS A 88 -8.95 -1.27 3.30
CA LYS A 88 -9.85 -2.36 3.68
C LYS A 88 -10.17 -3.20 2.46
N LEU A 89 -9.80 -4.48 2.51
CA LEU A 89 -10.27 -5.46 1.55
C LEU A 89 -11.62 -6.04 2.00
N LYS A 90 -12.71 -5.72 1.28
CA LYS A 90 -14.04 -6.31 1.54
C LYS A 90 -14.50 -7.18 0.37
N ARG A 91 -15.20 -8.26 0.71
CA ARG A 91 -15.87 -9.14 -0.25
C ARG A 91 -17.33 -8.71 -0.37
N ASP A 92 -17.81 -8.68 -1.59
CA ASP A 92 -19.22 -8.66 -1.96
C ASP A 92 -19.63 -10.10 -2.29
N ASP A 93 -20.51 -10.67 -1.46
CA ASP A 93 -20.90 -12.07 -1.54
C ASP A 93 -21.82 -12.34 -2.74
N ASP A 94 -22.60 -11.35 -3.20
CA ASP A 94 -23.53 -11.49 -4.32
C ASP A 94 -22.76 -11.57 -5.64
N SER A 95 -21.78 -10.68 -5.83
CA SER A 95 -20.98 -10.64 -7.05
C SER A 95 -19.72 -11.53 -6.98
N LYS A 96 -19.40 -12.09 -5.81
CA LYS A 96 -18.16 -12.84 -5.53
C LYS A 96 -16.91 -12.04 -5.92
N ARG A 97 -16.91 -10.74 -5.59
CA ARG A 97 -15.83 -9.80 -5.89
C ARG A 97 -15.27 -9.21 -4.62
N TYR A 98 -14.00 -8.88 -4.66
CA TYR A 98 -13.27 -8.19 -3.63
C TYR A 98 -12.97 -6.78 -4.13
N TYR A 99 -13.15 -5.82 -3.24
CA TYR A 99 -12.88 -4.42 -3.52
C TYR A 99 -11.94 -3.89 -2.43
N LEU A 100 -10.98 -3.08 -2.86
CA LEU A 100 -10.16 -2.30 -1.97
C LEU A 100 -10.87 -0.98 -1.69
N TYR A 101 -11.12 -0.73 -0.42
CA TYR A 101 -11.63 0.53 0.07
C TYR A 101 -10.50 1.25 0.81
N ASN A 102 -10.58 2.57 0.82
CA ASN A 102 -9.79 3.33 1.76
C ASN A 102 -10.15 2.88 3.19
N GLY A 103 -9.16 2.37 3.92
CA GLY A 103 -9.33 1.81 5.25
C GLY A 103 -9.34 2.89 6.34
N LEU A 104 -8.78 4.05 6.01
CA LEU A 104 -8.78 5.25 6.83
C LEU A 104 -10.21 5.60 7.25
N GLY A 105 -10.36 6.13 8.48
CA GLY A 105 -11.64 6.58 9.02
C GLY A 105 -12.50 7.29 7.97
N SER A 106 -13.81 7.01 7.97
CA SER A 106 -14.73 7.38 6.88
C SER A 106 -14.74 8.87 6.54
N ASN A 107 -14.32 9.76 7.44
CA ASN A 107 -14.28 11.18 7.16
C ASN A 107 -13.05 11.55 6.32
N LEU A 108 -11.85 11.14 6.71
CA LEU A 108 -10.63 11.35 5.91
C LEU A 108 -10.76 10.80 4.48
N ALA A 109 -11.30 9.58 4.36
CA ALA A 109 -11.52 8.94 3.07
C ALA A 109 -12.64 9.63 2.28
N MET A 110 -13.77 10.02 2.91
CA MET A 110 -14.84 10.74 2.22
C MET A 110 -14.43 12.16 1.85
N ASP A 111 -13.68 12.87 2.67
CA ASP A 111 -13.28 14.26 2.40
C ASP A 111 -12.25 14.31 1.27
N VAL A 112 -11.29 13.38 1.25
CA VAL A 112 -10.39 13.22 0.10
C VAL A 112 -11.15 12.73 -1.14
N SER A 113 -12.03 11.73 -1.01
CA SER A 113 -12.74 11.12 -2.15
C SER A 113 -13.82 12.02 -2.76
N GLN A 114 -14.70 12.62 -1.96
CA GLN A 114 -15.75 13.53 -2.44
C GLN A 114 -15.16 14.74 -3.15
N TRP A 115 -14.02 15.23 -2.67
CA TRP A 115 -13.37 16.38 -3.27
C TRP A 115 -12.64 15.99 -4.57
N TYR A 116 -11.89 14.89 -4.55
CA TYR A 116 -11.26 14.33 -5.74
C TYR A 116 -12.33 14.01 -6.81
N ASP A 117 -13.48 13.46 -6.43
CA ASP A 117 -14.56 13.10 -7.36
C ASP A 117 -15.36 14.30 -7.91
N LYS A 118 -15.56 15.36 -7.12
CA LYS A 118 -16.34 16.54 -7.54
C LYS A 118 -15.60 17.45 -8.53
N ARG A 119 -14.27 17.47 -8.53
CA ARG A 119 -13.48 18.42 -9.37
C ARG A 119 -12.49 17.78 -10.32
N CYS A 120 -12.03 16.56 -10.07
CA CYS A 120 -11.32 15.76 -11.08
C CYS A 120 -12.32 15.06 -12.02
N GLY A 121 -13.44 15.73 -12.35
CA GLY A 121 -14.53 15.19 -13.18
C GLY A 121 -13.99 14.44 -14.40
N PRO A 122 -14.75 13.46 -14.95
CA PRO A 122 -14.24 12.48 -15.91
C PRO A 122 -13.43 13.19 -16.99
N LEU A 123 -12.10 13.00 -16.97
CA LEU A 123 -11.22 13.72 -17.88
C LEU A 123 -11.51 13.21 -19.30
N SER A 124 -12.26 14.06 -19.99
CA SER A 124 -12.66 14.05 -21.40
C SER A 124 -13.51 12.85 -21.88
N LYS A 125 -14.79 13.13 -22.13
CA LYS A 125 -15.59 12.43 -23.15
C LYS A 125 -15.04 12.62 -24.58
N SER A 126 -13.92 13.33 -24.75
CA SER A 126 -13.27 13.59 -26.03
C SER A 126 -12.43 12.39 -26.51
N LEU A 127 -11.82 11.62 -25.60
CA LEU A 127 -11.04 10.43 -26.00
C LEU A 127 -11.91 9.18 -26.19
N ALA A 128 -13.05 9.10 -25.51
CA ALA A 128 -13.96 7.95 -25.62
C ALA A 128 -14.75 7.90 -26.94
N SER A 129 -14.86 9.03 -27.65
CA SER A 129 -15.49 9.07 -28.98
C SER A 129 -14.53 8.71 -30.12
N GLU A 130 -13.22 8.79 -29.91
CA GLU A 130 -12.22 8.53 -30.96
C GLU A 130 -11.66 7.08 -30.91
N VAL A 131 -11.75 6.43 -29.75
CA VAL A 131 -11.37 5.01 -29.59
C VAL A 131 -12.47 4.04 -30.08
N ARG A 132 -13.70 4.50 -30.33
CA ARG A 132 -14.75 3.66 -30.93
C ARG A 132 -14.69 3.57 -32.46
N SER A 133 -13.86 4.37 -33.13
CA SER A 133 -13.74 4.35 -34.59
C SER A 133 -12.54 3.58 -35.14
N LEU A 134 -11.66 3.02 -34.29
CA LEU A 134 -10.43 2.34 -34.77
C LEU A 134 -10.34 0.85 -34.45
N ASN A 135 -11.34 0.25 -33.80
CA ASN A 135 -11.29 -1.18 -33.44
C ASN A 135 -11.81 -2.12 -34.55
N SER A 136 -11.27 -1.94 -35.76
CA SER A 136 -11.36 -2.93 -36.83
C SER A 136 -10.03 -2.98 -37.57
N ASN A 137 -9.06 -3.69 -36.98
CA ASN A 137 -8.34 -4.82 -37.61
C ASN A 137 -6.99 -5.10 -36.94
N SER A 138 -6.75 -6.41 -36.78
CA SER A 138 -5.45 -7.08 -36.87
C SER A 138 -4.56 -7.24 -35.62
N THR A 139 -4.56 -8.49 -35.16
CA THR A 139 -3.45 -9.34 -34.67
C THR A 139 -2.02 -8.87 -34.98
N ASN A 140 -1.13 -8.83 -33.95
CA ASN A 140 0.02 -9.74 -33.74
C ASN A 140 1.08 -9.16 -32.77
N ASN A 141 1.52 -10.03 -31.84
CA ASN A 141 2.76 -10.14 -31.04
C ASN A 141 3.75 -8.95 -30.93
N ASN A 142 4.11 -8.58 -29.68
CA ASN A 142 5.49 -8.37 -29.22
C ASN A 142 5.56 -8.33 -27.67
N ALA A 143 6.45 -9.14 -27.09
CA ALA A 143 6.60 -9.38 -25.65
C ALA A 143 7.60 -8.43 -24.95
N SER A 144 7.56 -7.14 -25.29
CA SER A 144 8.38 -6.10 -24.63
C SER A 144 7.62 -4.80 -24.33
N ASP A 145 6.35 -4.71 -24.73
CA ASP A 145 5.50 -3.51 -24.54
C ASP A 145 4.48 -3.68 -23.40
N ASP A 146 4.50 -4.82 -22.71
CA ASP A 146 3.49 -5.17 -21.71
C ASP A 146 3.72 -4.47 -20.35
N GLU A 147 4.98 -4.25 -19.95
CA GLU A 147 5.31 -3.63 -18.65
C GLU A 147 4.99 -2.13 -18.62
N ASP A 148 5.26 -1.40 -19.71
CA ASP A 148 4.95 0.03 -19.81
C ASP A 148 3.44 0.30 -19.86
N GLN A 149 2.68 -0.55 -20.57
CA GLN A 149 1.22 -0.46 -20.62
C GLN A 149 0.55 -0.85 -19.30
N GLU A 150 1.12 -1.78 -18.55
CA GLU A 150 0.60 -2.16 -17.24
C GLU A 150 0.83 -1.04 -16.23
N ASN A 151 2.02 -0.46 -16.20
CA ASN A 151 2.36 0.66 -15.32
C ASN A 151 1.53 1.92 -15.60
N GLU A 152 1.27 2.23 -16.87
CA GLU A 152 0.41 3.37 -17.24
C GLU A 152 -1.03 3.17 -16.74
N LYS A 153 -1.58 1.95 -16.87
CA LYS A 153 -2.89 1.58 -16.29
C LYS A 153 -2.92 1.64 -14.76
N LEU A 154 -1.80 1.33 -14.08
CA LEU A 154 -1.72 1.43 -12.62
C LEU A 154 -1.92 2.88 -12.15
N VAL A 155 -1.30 3.84 -12.85
CA VAL A 155 -1.41 5.27 -12.55
C VAL A 155 -2.77 5.84 -12.93
N GLU A 156 -3.44 5.32 -13.94
CA GLU A 156 -4.81 5.74 -14.27
C GLU A 156 -5.85 5.29 -13.22
N ASN A 157 -5.49 4.36 -12.33
CA ASN A 157 -6.39 3.92 -11.28
C ASN A 157 -6.54 4.96 -10.17
N ARG A 158 -7.78 5.42 -9.98
CA ARG A 158 -8.14 6.43 -8.99
C ARG A 158 -7.89 5.98 -7.55
N ASP A 159 -8.17 4.73 -7.21
CA ASP A 159 -8.01 4.23 -5.85
C ASP A 159 -6.52 4.08 -5.48
N PHE A 160 -5.70 3.71 -6.45
CA PHE A 160 -4.24 3.68 -6.30
C PHE A 160 -3.66 5.08 -6.09
N LYS A 161 -4.08 6.08 -6.88
CA LYS A 161 -3.66 7.48 -6.68
C LYS A 161 -4.09 8.05 -5.34
N ARG A 162 -5.31 7.73 -4.88
CA ARG A 162 -5.79 8.12 -3.54
C ARG A 162 -4.96 7.50 -2.44
N TRP A 163 -4.61 6.22 -2.60
CA TRP A 163 -3.72 5.52 -1.69
C TRP A 163 -2.35 6.20 -1.63
N LEU A 164 -1.70 6.41 -2.78
CA LEU A 164 -0.43 7.13 -2.89
C LEU A 164 -0.49 8.47 -2.17
N LEU A 165 -1.50 9.29 -2.48
CA LEU A 165 -1.67 10.59 -1.86
C LEU A 165 -1.77 10.48 -0.34
N THR A 166 -2.61 9.57 0.16
CA THR A 166 -2.87 9.54 1.60
C THR A 166 -1.69 8.96 2.38
N SER A 167 -1.03 7.94 1.85
CA SER A 167 0.22 7.43 2.40
C SER A 167 1.31 8.51 2.41
N THR A 168 1.44 9.30 1.35
CA THR A 168 2.39 10.42 1.31
C THR A 168 2.02 11.51 2.32
N LEU A 169 0.75 11.90 2.45
CA LEU A 169 0.32 12.90 3.44
C LEU A 169 0.59 12.43 4.87
N MET A 170 0.28 11.17 5.18
CA MET A 170 0.60 10.55 6.46
C MET A 170 2.11 10.54 6.70
N PHE A 171 2.90 10.09 5.73
CA PHE A 171 4.36 10.07 5.83
C PHE A 171 4.93 11.46 6.08
N ILE A 172 4.48 12.49 5.35
CA ILE A 172 4.92 13.87 5.55
C ILE A 172 4.58 14.36 6.97
N PHE A 173 3.37 14.10 7.43
CA PHE A 173 2.93 14.56 8.76
C PHE A 173 3.70 13.87 9.89
N MET A 174 3.93 12.56 9.77
CA MET A 174 4.61 11.77 10.79
C MET A 174 6.13 11.94 10.79
N SER A 175 6.73 12.17 9.63
CA SER A 175 8.19 12.39 9.50
C SER A 175 8.63 13.77 10.00
N LYS A 176 7.68 14.72 10.09
CA LYS A 176 7.94 16.05 10.61
C LYS A 176 8.23 16.01 12.11
N ARG A 177 9.35 16.63 12.52
CA ARG A 177 9.63 16.95 13.92
C ARG A 177 8.85 18.19 14.30
N HIS A 178 7.61 17.99 14.74
CA HIS A 178 6.80 19.04 15.35
C HIS A 178 7.49 19.49 16.65
N GLN A 179 8.26 20.58 16.59
CA GLN A 179 8.92 21.10 17.79
C GLN A 179 7.88 21.74 18.71
N SER A 180 8.04 21.55 20.03
CA SER A 180 7.12 22.10 21.04
C SER A 180 7.07 23.63 21.04
N LYS A 181 8.10 24.29 20.49
CA LYS A 181 8.22 25.73 20.28
C LYS A 181 8.03 26.03 18.79
N GLY A 182 6.96 26.76 18.46
CA GLY A 182 6.52 27.03 17.09
C GLY A 182 7.51 27.88 16.28
N ASN A 183 8.53 27.23 15.72
CA ASN A 183 9.34 27.85 14.68
C ASN A 183 8.66 27.65 13.33
N ALA A 184 8.41 28.77 12.65
CA ALA A 184 7.77 28.86 11.33
C ALA A 184 8.60 28.26 10.18
N ASN A 185 9.78 27.72 10.46
CA ASN A 185 10.73 27.19 9.47
C ASN A 185 10.90 25.67 9.63
N GLU A 186 9.80 24.94 9.73
CA GLU A 186 9.86 23.48 9.72
C GLU A 186 10.35 23.02 8.34
N LYS A 187 11.53 22.38 8.28
CA LYS A 187 12.09 21.84 7.03
C LYS A 187 11.09 20.79 6.48
N GLY A 188 10.75 20.89 5.20
CA GLY A 188 9.86 19.92 4.55
C GLY A 188 10.53 18.56 4.39
N ILE A 189 9.79 17.61 3.82
CA ILE A 189 10.31 16.27 3.57
C ILE A 189 10.90 16.19 2.17
N ASP A 190 12.13 15.68 2.07
CA ASP A 190 12.83 15.53 0.80
C ASP A 190 12.05 14.65 -0.20
N PHE A 191 12.05 15.02 -1.47
CA PHE A 191 11.51 14.21 -2.56
C PHE A 191 12.04 12.77 -2.55
N LEU A 192 13.35 12.61 -2.37
CA LEU A 192 14.01 11.31 -2.37
C LEU A 192 13.54 10.44 -1.21
N LEU A 193 13.26 11.03 -0.05
CA LEU A 193 12.70 10.30 1.09
C LEU A 193 11.27 9.83 0.82
N ILE A 194 10.45 10.63 0.13
CA ILE A 194 9.10 10.20 -0.29
C ILE A 194 9.21 9.03 -1.27
N LYS A 195 10.10 9.14 -2.26
CA LYS A 195 10.33 8.08 -3.25
C LYS A 195 10.83 6.80 -2.59
N GLU A 196 11.81 6.89 -1.69
CA GLU A 196 12.34 5.75 -0.95
C GLU A 196 11.28 5.08 -0.07
N PHE A 197 10.46 5.88 0.64
CA PHE A 197 9.34 5.37 1.42
C PHE A 197 8.36 4.58 0.56
N LEU A 198 7.92 5.13 -0.57
CA LEU A 198 6.98 4.48 -1.48
C LEU A 198 7.57 3.22 -2.11
N ASN A 199 8.84 3.24 -2.52
CA ASN A 199 9.52 2.06 -3.05
C ASN A 199 9.64 0.94 -2.00
N LYS A 200 10.01 1.26 -0.76
CA LYS A 200 10.03 0.26 0.32
C LYS A 200 8.65 -0.36 0.58
N MET A 201 7.59 0.44 0.42
CA MET A 201 6.22 -0.03 0.52
C MET A 201 5.90 -0.99 -0.63
N PHE A 202 6.28 -0.68 -1.86
CA PHE A 202 6.12 -1.58 -3.01
C PHE A 202 6.93 -2.87 -2.86
N ASP A 203 8.19 -2.77 -2.45
CA ASP A 203 9.10 -3.91 -2.23
C ASP A 203 8.54 -4.90 -1.22
N LYS A 204 7.98 -4.39 -0.12
CA LYS A 204 7.38 -5.24 0.92
C LYS A 204 6.30 -6.17 0.37
N PHE A 205 5.65 -5.77 -0.72
CA PHE A 205 4.57 -6.51 -1.36
C PHE A 205 4.87 -7.01 -2.76
N ASN A 206 6.15 -6.98 -3.16
CA ASN A 206 6.57 -7.40 -4.49
C ASN A 206 5.71 -6.77 -5.60
N THR A 207 5.34 -5.50 -5.40
CA THR A 207 4.54 -4.70 -6.34
C THR A 207 5.49 -3.90 -7.21
N GLU A 208 5.11 -3.69 -8.47
CA GLU A 208 5.88 -2.86 -9.39
C GLU A 208 6.03 -1.43 -8.87
N HIS A 209 7.24 -0.89 -9.07
CA HIS A 209 7.54 0.49 -8.69
C HIS A 209 6.98 1.44 -9.73
N LEU A 210 6.68 2.67 -9.30
CA LEU A 210 6.45 3.75 -10.25
C LEU A 210 7.74 4.03 -11.03
N THR A 211 7.62 4.27 -12.33
CA THR A 211 8.72 4.74 -13.16
C THR A 211 9.12 6.18 -12.76
N ASP A 212 10.33 6.60 -13.11
CA ASP A 212 10.78 7.98 -12.82
C ASP A 212 9.86 9.03 -13.44
N LYS A 213 9.37 8.77 -14.66
CA LYS A 213 8.40 9.64 -15.34
C LYS A 213 7.11 9.76 -14.53
N GLN A 214 6.57 8.64 -14.05
CA GLN A 214 5.34 8.63 -13.24
C GLN A 214 5.52 9.35 -11.91
N TYR A 215 6.68 9.17 -11.25
CA TYR A 215 7.03 9.95 -10.06
C TYR A 215 7.02 11.45 -10.37
N MET A 216 7.60 11.88 -11.49
CA MET A 216 7.61 13.29 -11.88
C MET A 216 6.21 13.81 -12.24
N ASP A 217 5.38 13.01 -12.91
CA ASP A 217 4.02 13.39 -13.29
C ASP A 217 3.10 13.55 -12.07
N ILE A 218 3.25 12.70 -11.05
CA ILE A 218 2.41 12.70 -9.86
C ILE A 218 2.94 13.67 -8.79
N PHE A 219 4.23 13.54 -8.46
CA PHE A 219 4.86 14.20 -7.34
C PHE A 219 5.81 15.32 -7.75
N GLY A 220 6.31 15.34 -8.98
CA GLY A 220 7.45 16.18 -9.39
C GLY A 220 7.34 17.66 -9.00
N PRO A 221 8.46 18.39 -8.91
CA PRO A 221 8.54 19.77 -8.40
C PRO A 221 7.96 20.82 -9.37
N SER A 222 7.03 20.43 -10.24
CA SER A 222 6.38 21.29 -11.23
C SER A 222 4.96 21.62 -10.78
N LYS A 223 4.49 22.83 -11.15
CA LYS A 223 3.08 23.21 -11.00
C LYS A 223 2.14 22.32 -11.82
N SER A 224 2.65 21.58 -12.80
CA SER A 224 1.88 20.63 -13.61
C SER A 224 1.75 19.25 -12.96
N ALA A 225 2.58 18.92 -11.96
CA ALA A 225 2.50 17.63 -11.29
C ALA A 225 1.14 17.48 -10.61
N GLU A 226 0.56 16.28 -10.65
CA GLU A 226 -0.84 16.07 -10.30
C GLU A 226 -1.15 16.53 -8.87
N PHE A 227 -0.37 16.11 -7.88
CA PHE A 227 -0.66 16.44 -6.47
C PHE A 227 -0.33 17.91 -6.13
N ILE A 228 0.57 18.55 -6.88
CA ILE A 228 0.88 19.98 -6.70
C ILE A 228 -0.18 20.87 -7.39
N SER A 229 -0.53 20.57 -8.64
CA SER A 229 -1.56 21.30 -9.40
C SER A 229 -2.92 21.27 -8.71
N GLN A 230 -3.21 20.15 -8.05
CA GLN A 230 -4.38 19.98 -7.21
C GLN A 230 -4.20 20.58 -5.81
N GLY A 231 -3.04 21.12 -5.44
CA GLY A 231 -2.83 21.77 -4.14
C GLY A 231 -2.86 20.80 -2.94
N TRP A 232 -2.77 19.50 -3.18
CA TRP A 232 -2.61 18.48 -2.14
C TRP A 232 -1.21 18.53 -1.53
N LEU A 233 -0.21 18.79 -2.36
CA LEU A 233 1.18 18.99 -1.95
C LEU A 233 1.65 20.40 -2.30
N LYS A 234 2.57 20.91 -1.51
CA LYS A 234 3.36 22.10 -1.82
C LYS A 234 4.84 21.70 -1.85
N CYS A 235 5.55 22.06 -2.91
CA CYS A 235 7.01 21.92 -2.96
C CYS A 235 7.69 23.27 -2.75
N ASN A 236 8.81 23.25 -2.03
CA ASN A 236 9.77 24.34 -1.93
C ASN A 236 11.08 23.85 -2.54
N ILE A 237 11.61 24.59 -3.50
CA ILE A 237 12.91 24.30 -4.14
C ILE A 237 13.95 25.20 -3.47
N GLN A 238 15.00 24.60 -2.92
CA GLN A 238 16.13 25.31 -2.36
C GLN A 238 17.37 24.93 -3.15
N PHE A 239 18.01 25.90 -3.78
CA PHE A 239 19.26 25.66 -4.48
C PHE A 239 20.39 25.50 -3.46
N ASP A 240 21.01 24.33 -3.42
CA ASP A 240 22.20 24.08 -2.61
C ASP A 240 23.45 24.50 -3.38
N GLN A 241 24.09 25.56 -2.89
CA GLN A 241 25.31 26.11 -3.48
C GLN A 241 26.51 25.15 -3.38
N ALA A 242 26.51 24.21 -2.43
CA ALA A 242 27.61 23.29 -2.21
C ALA A 242 27.57 22.10 -3.19
N SER A 243 26.40 21.51 -3.40
CA SER A 243 26.19 20.42 -4.37
C SER A 243 25.94 20.91 -5.79
N GLY A 244 25.52 22.17 -5.96
CA GLY A 244 25.07 22.71 -7.25
C GLY A 244 23.74 22.11 -7.73
N ALA A 245 22.98 21.50 -6.82
CA ALA A 245 21.73 20.82 -7.10
C ALA A 245 20.55 21.50 -6.36
N ASP A 246 19.35 21.27 -6.89
CA ASP A 246 18.10 21.72 -6.28
C ASP A 246 17.63 20.70 -5.24
N ASP A 247 17.57 21.11 -3.98
CA ASP A 247 16.90 20.38 -2.92
C ASP A 247 15.39 20.64 -2.98
N ILE A 248 14.60 19.56 -3.08
CA ILE A 248 13.14 19.65 -3.22
C ILE A 248 12.48 19.17 -1.92
N PHE A 249 11.79 20.08 -1.23
CA PHE A 249 11.11 19.79 0.03
C PHE A 249 9.59 19.87 -0.10
N TYR A 250 8.89 18.84 0.35
CA TYR A 250 7.44 18.74 0.33
C TYR A 250 6.81 19.03 1.68
N HIS A 251 5.64 19.67 1.59
CA HIS A 251 4.72 19.92 2.67
C HIS A 251 3.31 19.55 2.24
N TRP A 252 2.41 19.47 3.21
CA TRP A 252 0.99 19.51 2.91
C TRP A 252 0.67 20.80 2.15
N GLY A 253 -0.03 20.66 1.03
CA GLY A 253 -0.53 21.78 0.27
C GLY A 253 -1.74 22.43 0.95
N PRO A 254 -2.15 23.62 0.50
CA PRO A 254 -3.29 24.34 1.08
C PRO A 254 -4.58 23.53 1.10
N ARG A 255 -4.79 22.66 0.10
CA ARG A 255 -5.96 21.77 0.06
C ARG A 255 -5.91 20.76 1.19
N ALA A 256 -4.78 20.04 1.32
CA ALA A 256 -4.61 19.04 2.37
C ALA A 256 -4.80 19.66 3.77
N GLU A 257 -4.21 20.83 4.02
CA GLU A 257 -4.37 21.56 5.29
C GLU A 257 -5.83 21.94 5.62
N THR A 258 -6.69 22.05 4.60
CA THR A 258 -8.10 22.43 4.78
C THR A 258 -9.01 21.23 4.97
N VAL A 259 -8.78 20.15 4.21
CA VAL A 259 -9.75 19.04 4.08
C VAL A 259 -9.31 17.76 4.80
N VAL A 260 -8.03 17.67 5.18
CA VAL A 260 -7.48 16.45 5.81
C VAL A 260 -7.26 16.75 7.29
N SER A 261 -7.92 15.97 8.16
CA SER A 261 -7.74 16.09 9.61
C SER A 261 -6.42 15.47 10.04
N LYS A 262 -5.49 16.28 10.56
CA LYS A 262 -4.23 15.80 11.17
C LYS A 262 -4.48 14.86 12.35
N LYS A 263 -5.58 15.07 13.09
CA LYS A 263 -6.02 14.17 14.16
C LYS A 263 -6.36 12.79 13.61
N GLU A 264 -7.14 12.72 12.54
CA GLU A 264 -7.53 11.43 11.93
C GLU A 264 -6.33 10.71 11.32
N ILE A 265 -5.40 11.44 10.70
CA ILE A 265 -4.11 10.88 10.24
C ILE A 265 -3.33 10.25 11.41
N LEU A 266 -3.26 10.94 12.55
CA LEU A 266 -2.54 10.44 13.73
C LEU A 266 -3.23 9.22 14.34
N GLU A 267 -4.55 9.29 14.55
CA GLU A 267 -5.35 8.18 15.07
C GLU A 267 -5.16 6.93 14.21
N GLU A 268 -5.18 7.11 12.90
CA GLU A 268 -4.97 6.00 11.99
C GLU A 268 -3.53 5.49 12.01
N PHE A 269 -2.53 6.38 11.99
CA PHE A 269 -1.14 5.97 12.07
C PHE A 269 -0.91 5.09 13.31
N VAL A 270 -1.44 5.51 14.46
CA VAL A 270 -1.37 4.74 15.71
C VAL A 270 -2.09 3.40 15.60
N ARG A 271 -3.26 3.38 14.95
CA ARG A 271 -4.03 2.14 14.69
C ARG A 271 -3.24 1.16 13.80
N ILE A 272 -2.47 1.68 12.86
CA ILE A 272 -1.65 0.91 11.92
C ILE A 272 -0.35 0.41 12.57
N TYR A 273 0.41 1.34 13.17
CA TYR A 273 1.72 1.08 13.76
C TYR A 273 1.62 0.28 15.08
N GLY A 274 0.47 0.38 15.75
CA GLY A 274 0.26 -0.12 17.10
C GLY A 274 0.70 0.92 18.14
N GLY A 275 -0.05 1.01 19.25
CA GLY A 275 0.20 1.94 20.35
C GLY A 275 -0.98 2.87 20.62
N THR A 276 -0.68 4.04 21.18
CA THR A 276 -1.65 5.08 21.54
C THR A 276 -1.21 6.47 21.07
N ILE A 277 -2.14 7.42 20.99
CA ILE A 277 -1.85 8.82 20.63
C ILE A 277 -0.82 9.45 21.59
N ASN A 278 -0.81 8.99 22.84
CA ASN A 278 0.07 9.49 23.90
C ASN A 278 1.55 9.18 23.62
N ASP A 279 1.83 8.17 22.80
CA ASP A 279 3.19 7.83 22.38
C ASP A 279 3.76 8.87 21.39
N TRP A 280 2.91 9.76 20.87
CA TRP A 280 3.23 10.77 19.86
C TRP A 280 2.84 12.20 20.30
N PRO A 281 3.35 12.71 21.43
CA PRO A 281 2.82 13.91 22.08
C PRO A 281 2.98 15.18 21.24
N ASN A 282 4.06 15.28 20.46
CA ASN A 282 4.30 16.41 19.58
C ASN A 282 3.33 16.43 18.38
N HIS A 283 3.08 15.27 17.78
CA HIS A 283 2.13 15.11 16.68
C HIS A 283 0.69 15.29 17.15
N ALA A 284 0.36 14.80 18.34
CA ALA A 284 -0.94 15.02 18.97
C ALA A 284 -1.19 16.51 19.21
N LYS A 285 -0.20 17.24 19.75
CA LYS A 285 -0.26 18.71 19.86
C LYS A 285 -0.44 19.38 18.49
N ALA A 286 0.33 18.98 17.48
CA ALA A 286 0.23 19.52 16.12
C ALA A 286 -1.11 19.21 15.45
N ALA A 287 -1.75 18.10 15.81
CA ALA A 287 -3.08 17.70 15.39
C ALA A 287 -4.20 18.38 16.19
N GLY A 288 -3.87 19.22 17.19
CA GLY A 288 -4.85 19.88 18.06
C GLY A 288 -5.52 18.92 19.05
N VAL A 289 -4.96 17.74 19.27
CA VAL A 289 -5.43 16.77 20.26
C VAL A 289 -4.92 17.18 21.63
N ARG A 290 -5.83 17.33 22.60
CA ARG A 290 -5.45 17.51 24.01
C ARG A 290 -5.15 16.14 24.59
N ILE A 291 -3.97 16.03 25.19
CA ILE A 291 -3.43 14.85 25.87
C ILE A 291 -3.34 15.17 27.35
#